data_AF-A0A6N2Y2E9-F1
#
_entry.id   AF-A0A6N2Y2E9-F1
#
_cell.length_a   1.000
_cell.length_b   1.000
_cell.length_c   1.000
_cell.angle_alpha   90.00
_cell.angle_beta   90.00
_cell.angle_gamma   90.00
#
_symmetry.space_group_name_H-M   'P 1'
#
loop_
_entity.id
_entity.type
_entity.pdbx_description
1 polymer ?
#
loop_
_entity_poly.entity_id
_entity_poly.type
_entity_poly.pdbx_seq_one_letter_code
_entity_poly.pdbx_strand_id
1 'polypeptide(L)'
;MKVKKHNLLLIASIVWLIAGFNILKIGIETYVGYTKLLNFFLSIIVFIIFWFAIFYKLTKKHTHRIHSYEIEKQFFLNFFDLKSFIIMAFMIIFGITIRTFNLLPDRFIAIFYTGLGAALFLAGIIFGLNYYKSLNKTLDYSPKSLINIAIIYFILAMAGGVFYREFTKFYAYSMPTVLSVIHPHLLILGTLLFIILAVIAKVTNIQNNRLFKKFVIIYNFSLPFMILTMLIRGILQITNTAINSLIDKMLSGFAGLSHITMMIALLILLISLKKEFTD
;
A
#
# COMPACT_ATOMS: atom_id res chain seq x y z
N MET A 1 -7.14 19.59 -5.64
CA MET A 1 -6.26 19.22 -4.50
C MET A 1 -4.80 19.13 -4.97
N LYS A 2 -3.86 19.81 -4.31
CA LYS A 2 -2.41 19.71 -4.62
C LYS A 2 -1.73 18.77 -3.63
N VAL A 3 -0.80 17.94 -4.11
CA VAL A 3 -0.05 16.95 -3.33
C VAL A 3 1.45 17.08 -3.58
N LYS A 4 2.30 16.58 -2.67
CA LYS A 4 3.76 16.56 -2.89
C LYS A 4 4.11 15.72 -4.11
N LYS A 5 5.14 16.12 -4.88
CA LYS A 5 5.50 15.47 -6.14
C LYS A 5 5.77 13.97 -6.01
N HIS A 6 6.39 13.53 -4.93
CA HIS A 6 6.59 12.09 -4.70
C HIS A 6 5.25 11.34 -4.54
N ASN A 7 4.21 11.94 -3.94
CA ASN A 7 2.89 11.30 -3.80
C ASN A 7 2.22 11.02 -5.15
N LEU A 8 2.63 11.69 -6.24
CA LEU A 8 2.17 11.33 -7.58
C LEU A 8 2.60 9.91 -7.99
N LEU A 9 3.79 9.47 -7.56
CA LEU A 9 4.26 8.09 -7.79
C LEU A 9 3.43 7.08 -7.01
N LEU A 10 3.01 7.43 -5.79
CA LEU A 10 2.12 6.60 -4.99
C LEU A 10 0.74 6.47 -5.64
N ILE A 11 0.17 7.59 -6.12
CA ILE A 11 -1.11 7.58 -6.85
C ILE A 11 -1.01 6.69 -8.09
N ALA A 12 0.06 6.85 -8.89
CA ALA A 12 0.30 5.99 -10.05
C ALA A 12 0.39 4.51 -9.63
N SER A 13 1.16 4.20 -8.59
CA SER A 13 1.29 2.83 -8.07
C SER A 13 -0.06 2.22 -7.71
N ILE A 14 -0.90 2.92 -6.97
CA ILE A 14 -2.23 2.44 -6.55
C ILE A 14 -3.12 2.17 -7.76
N VAL A 15 -3.19 3.11 -8.71
CA VAL A 15 -4.02 2.98 -9.92
C VAL A 15 -3.64 1.72 -10.70
N TRP A 16 -2.35 1.48 -10.93
CA TRP A 16 -1.90 0.32 -11.70
C TRP A 16 -1.95 -0.99 -10.93
N LEU A 17 -1.76 -0.99 -9.61
CA LEU A 17 -1.94 -2.19 -8.81
C LEU A 17 -3.40 -2.65 -8.84
N ILE A 18 -4.35 -1.73 -8.70
CA ILE A 18 -5.79 -2.04 -8.77
C ILE A 18 -6.17 -2.51 -10.17
N ALA A 19 -5.76 -1.78 -11.21
CA ALA A 19 -6.04 -2.17 -12.59
C ALA A 19 -5.41 -3.53 -12.93
N GLY A 20 -4.14 -3.72 -12.58
CA GLY A 20 -3.41 -4.96 -12.81
C GLY A 20 -4.02 -6.14 -12.07
N PHE A 21 -4.37 -5.99 -10.79
CA PHE A 21 -5.03 -7.02 -10.01
C PHE A 21 -6.38 -7.42 -10.60
N ASN A 22 -7.22 -6.45 -10.96
CA ASN A 22 -8.55 -6.72 -11.53
C ASN A 22 -8.46 -7.46 -12.87
N ILE A 23 -7.57 -7.02 -13.76
CA ILE A 23 -7.38 -7.66 -15.07
C ILE A 23 -6.74 -9.05 -14.91
N LEU A 24 -5.74 -9.19 -14.04
CA LEU A 24 -5.09 -10.46 -13.75
C LEU A 24 -6.07 -11.47 -13.14
N LYS A 25 -6.95 -11.02 -12.23
CA LYS A 25 -8.02 -11.85 -11.64
C LYS A 25 -8.93 -12.41 -12.72
N ILE A 26 -9.42 -11.56 -13.64
CA ILE A 26 -10.25 -12.01 -14.76
C ILE A 26 -9.48 -13.03 -15.61
N GLY A 27 -8.22 -12.75 -15.94
CA GLY A 27 -7.37 -13.65 -16.70
C GLY A 27 -7.23 -15.03 -16.06
N ILE A 28 -6.96 -15.07 -14.75
CA ILE A 28 -6.79 -16.30 -13.96
C ILE A 28 -8.11 -17.08 -13.84
N GLU A 29 -9.22 -16.40 -13.56
CA GLU A 29 -10.55 -17.03 -13.45
C GLU A 29 -10.96 -17.71 -14.76
N THR A 30 -10.71 -17.06 -15.90
CA THR A 30 -10.95 -17.65 -17.22
C THR A 30 -9.94 -18.75 -17.58
N TYR A 31 -8.74 -18.75 -16.97
CA TYR A 31 -7.66 -19.70 -17.27
C TYR A 31 -7.93 -21.13 -16.82
N VAL A 32 -8.84 -21.35 -15.86
CA VAL A 32 -9.11 -22.65 -15.25
C VAL A 32 -9.48 -23.72 -16.30
N GLY A 33 -10.12 -23.32 -17.40
CA GLY A 33 -10.45 -24.21 -18.52
C GLY A 33 -9.37 -24.38 -19.60
N TYR A 34 -8.23 -23.66 -19.49
CA TYR A 34 -7.25 -23.51 -20.57
C TYR A 34 -5.80 -23.73 -20.10
N THR A 35 -5.55 -24.72 -19.23
CA THR A 35 -4.27 -24.96 -18.55
C THR A 35 -3.16 -25.63 -19.39
N LYS A 36 -3.30 -25.68 -20.73
CA LYS A 36 -2.23 -26.23 -21.60
C LYS A 36 -0.95 -25.41 -21.48
N LEU A 37 0.21 -26.07 -21.45
CA LEU A 37 1.54 -25.42 -21.34
C LEU A 37 1.77 -24.32 -22.38
N LEU A 38 1.28 -24.52 -23.61
CA LEU A 38 1.35 -23.52 -24.69
C LEU A 38 0.67 -22.20 -24.31
N ASN A 39 -0.47 -22.25 -23.61
CA ASN A 39 -1.19 -21.05 -23.23
C ASN A 39 -0.37 -20.23 -22.23
N PHE A 40 0.28 -20.89 -21.26
CA PHE A 40 1.16 -20.21 -20.29
C PHE A 40 2.32 -19.51 -20.99
N PHE A 41 2.94 -20.17 -21.97
CA PHE A 41 3.99 -19.58 -22.80
C PHE A 41 3.48 -18.35 -23.57
N LEU A 42 2.28 -18.42 -24.16
CA LEU A 42 1.66 -17.28 -24.83
C LEU A 42 1.38 -16.12 -23.87
N SER A 43 0.95 -16.39 -22.63
CA SER A 43 0.77 -15.35 -21.61
C SER A 43 2.08 -14.65 -21.24
N ILE A 44 3.19 -15.40 -21.17
CA ILE A 44 4.53 -14.84 -20.96
C ILE A 44 4.94 -13.96 -22.15
N ILE A 45 4.66 -14.38 -23.39
CA ILE A 45 4.91 -13.55 -24.57
C ILE A 45 4.13 -12.23 -24.50
N VAL A 46 2.83 -12.29 -24.20
CA VAL A 46 2.00 -11.09 -24.03
C VAL A 46 2.58 -10.18 -22.96
N PHE A 47 2.96 -10.73 -21.80
CA PHE A 47 3.62 -9.97 -20.74
C PHE A 47 4.88 -9.25 -21.24
N ILE A 48 5.80 -9.97 -21.90
CA ILE A 48 7.06 -9.40 -22.42
C ILE A 48 6.78 -8.26 -23.39
N ILE A 49 5.87 -8.47 -24.36
CA ILE A 49 5.52 -7.46 -25.36
C ILE A 49 4.99 -6.20 -24.68
N PHE A 50 3.95 -6.31 -23.86
CA PHE A 50 3.34 -5.15 -23.21
C PHE A 50 4.28 -4.47 -22.22
N TRP A 51 5.09 -5.24 -21.52
CA TRP A 51 6.09 -4.72 -20.59
C TRP A 51 7.09 -3.83 -21.30
N PHE A 52 7.82 -4.36 -22.29
CA PHE A 52 8.91 -3.61 -22.92
C PHE A 52 8.40 -2.56 -23.91
N ALA A 53 7.28 -2.81 -24.61
CA ALA A 53 6.74 -1.86 -25.57
C ALA A 53 6.10 -0.64 -24.89
N ILE A 54 5.37 -0.84 -23.79
CA ILE A 54 4.52 0.19 -23.18
C ILE A 54 4.93 0.48 -21.74
N PHE A 55 4.75 -0.46 -20.82
CA PHE A 55 4.76 -0.16 -19.38
C PHE A 55 6.14 0.21 -18.83
N TYR A 56 7.22 -0.39 -19.33
CA TYR A 56 8.58 -0.04 -18.95
C TYR A 56 8.93 1.40 -19.38
N LYS A 57 8.61 1.77 -20.62
CA LYS A 57 8.84 3.14 -21.13
C LYS A 57 7.99 4.16 -20.37
N LEU A 58 6.73 3.80 -20.12
CA LEU A 58 5.77 4.63 -19.38
C LEU A 58 6.22 4.89 -17.93
N THR A 59 6.61 3.84 -17.20
CA THR A 59 7.12 3.96 -15.82
C THR A 59 8.37 4.84 -15.76
N LYS A 60 9.34 4.63 -16.67
CA LYS A 60 10.56 5.45 -16.75
C LYS A 60 10.26 6.91 -17.07
N LYS A 61 9.45 7.18 -18.10
CA LYS A 61 9.08 8.53 -18.55
C LYS A 61 8.39 9.33 -17.44
N HIS A 62 7.36 8.76 -16.82
CA HIS A 62 6.60 9.48 -15.80
C HIS A 62 7.37 9.62 -14.50
N THR A 63 8.16 8.61 -14.11
CA THR A 63 9.04 8.74 -12.95
C THR A 63 10.05 9.87 -13.14
N HIS A 64 10.70 9.95 -14.30
CA HIS A 64 11.65 11.01 -14.60
C HIS A 64 10.97 12.39 -14.57
N ARG A 65 9.83 12.54 -15.25
CA ARG A 65 9.04 13.77 -15.27
C ARG A 65 8.60 14.24 -13.88
N ILE A 66 8.18 13.31 -13.02
CA ILE A 66 7.75 13.65 -11.64
C ILE A 66 8.94 14.16 -10.81
N HIS A 67 10.12 13.56 -10.97
CA HIS A 67 11.30 14.00 -10.24
C HIS A 67 11.82 15.36 -10.72
N SER A 68 11.69 15.65 -12.02
CA SER A 68 12.11 16.91 -12.64
C SER A 68 11.20 18.11 -12.36
N TYR A 69 10.09 17.93 -11.62
CA TYR A 69 9.28 19.08 -11.20
C TYR A 69 10.04 19.98 -10.22
N GLU A 70 10.16 21.26 -10.58
CA GLU A 70 10.70 22.31 -9.71
C GLU A 70 9.76 22.59 -8.52
N ILE A 71 8.46 22.75 -8.81
CA ILE A 71 7.44 23.00 -7.79
C ILE A 71 7.15 21.70 -7.02
N GLU A 72 7.34 21.74 -5.70
CA GLU A 72 7.14 20.59 -4.81
C GLU A 72 5.68 20.09 -4.81
N LYS A 73 4.70 20.99 -4.85
CA LYS A 73 3.27 20.66 -4.82
C LYS A 73 2.66 20.69 -6.22
N GLN A 74 2.19 19.54 -6.67
CA GLN A 74 1.59 19.33 -7.99
C GLN A 74 0.11 18.98 -7.86
N PHE A 75 -0.69 19.25 -8.89
CA PHE A 75 -2.06 18.78 -8.95
C PHE A 75 -2.08 17.24 -9.03
N PHE A 76 -2.98 16.58 -8.31
CA PHE A 76 -2.91 15.12 -8.14
C PHE A 76 -3.05 14.34 -9.46
N LEU A 77 -3.78 14.84 -10.47
CA LEU A 77 -3.87 14.21 -11.81
C LEU A 77 -2.57 14.33 -12.62
N ASN A 78 -1.62 15.17 -12.21
CA ASN A 78 -0.34 15.31 -12.91
C ASN A 78 0.56 14.07 -12.73
N PHE A 79 0.10 12.98 -12.08
CA PHE A 79 0.83 11.71 -12.06
C PHE A 79 1.04 11.14 -13.47
N PHE A 80 0.12 11.46 -14.40
CA PHE A 80 0.26 11.20 -15.83
C PHE A 80 0.18 12.42 -16.72
N ASP A 81 0.58 12.23 -17.97
CA ASP A 81 0.37 13.21 -19.03
C ASP A 81 -0.95 12.91 -19.75
N LEU A 82 -1.49 13.91 -20.45
CA LEU A 82 -2.76 13.77 -21.15
C LEU A 82 -2.76 12.60 -22.14
N LYS A 83 -1.61 12.35 -22.81
CA LYS A 83 -1.45 11.22 -23.73
C LYS A 83 -1.67 9.88 -23.03
N SER A 84 -1.08 9.66 -21.85
CA SER A 84 -1.28 8.42 -21.08
C SER A 84 -2.71 8.28 -20.55
N PHE A 85 -3.39 9.38 -20.20
CA PHE A 85 -4.82 9.32 -19.82
C PHE A 85 -5.70 8.92 -21.00
N ILE A 86 -5.46 9.46 -22.19
CA ILE A 86 -6.22 9.08 -23.40
C ILE A 86 -6.00 7.60 -23.72
N ILE A 87 -4.75 7.11 -23.67
CA ILE A 87 -4.45 5.69 -23.88
C ILE A 87 -5.17 4.82 -22.86
N MET A 88 -5.16 5.21 -21.58
CA MET A 88 -5.83 4.47 -20.51
C MET A 88 -7.34 4.41 -20.73
N ALA A 89 -7.98 5.54 -21.08
CA ALA A 89 -9.41 5.59 -21.36
C ALA A 89 -9.77 4.69 -22.54
N PHE A 90 -9.00 4.75 -23.63
CA PHE A 90 -9.18 3.87 -24.79
C PHE A 90 -9.06 2.39 -24.41
N MET A 91 -8.01 2.01 -23.66
CA MET A 91 -7.80 0.63 -23.23
C MET A 91 -8.95 0.10 -22.36
N ILE A 92 -9.47 0.92 -21.45
CA ILE A 92 -10.59 0.54 -20.57
C ILE A 92 -11.86 0.36 -21.38
N ILE A 93 -12.22 1.33 -22.23
CA ILE A 93 -13.42 1.26 -23.08
C ILE A 93 -13.34 0.04 -23.98
N PHE A 94 -12.21 -0.16 -24.67
CA PHE A 94 -11.99 -1.28 -25.56
C PHE A 94 -12.12 -2.64 -24.83
N GLY A 95 -11.50 -2.76 -23.65
CA GLY A 95 -11.59 -3.96 -22.83
C GLY A 95 -13.00 -4.26 -22.33
N ILE A 96 -13.81 -3.23 -22.04
CA ILE A 96 -15.22 -3.40 -21.68
C ILE A 96 -16.03 -3.83 -22.91
N THR A 97 -15.87 -3.15 -24.05
CA THR A 97 -16.57 -3.47 -25.29
C THR A 97 -16.35 -4.91 -25.72
N ILE A 98 -15.10 -5.40 -25.74
CA ILE A 98 -14.79 -6.79 -26.09
C ILE A 98 -15.56 -7.77 -25.22
N ARG A 99 -15.67 -7.49 -23.92
CA ARG A 99 -16.33 -8.38 -22.95
C ARG A 99 -17.84 -8.31 -23.03
N THR A 100 -18.41 -7.11 -23.16
CA THR A 100 -19.87 -6.95 -23.22
C THR A 100 -20.46 -7.57 -24.49
N PHE A 101 -19.74 -7.47 -25.61
CA PHE A 101 -20.19 -8.02 -26.90
C PHE A 101 -19.59 -9.40 -27.22
N ASN A 102 -18.85 -10.03 -26.29
CA ASN A 102 -18.18 -11.32 -26.48
C ASN A 102 -17.39 -11.42 -27.81
N LEU A 103 -16.67 -10.36 -28.16
CA LEU A 103 -16.00 -10.24 -29.47
C LEU A 103 -14.82 -11.19 -29.63
N LEU A 104 -14.27 -11.74 -28.54
CA LEU A 104 -13.10 -12.61 -28.55
C LEU A 104 -13.36 -13.89 -27.75
N PRO A 105 -12.79 -15.03 -28.16
CA PRO A 105 -12.90 -16.28 -27.42
C PRO A 105 -12.31 -16.19 -26.00
N ASP A 106 -12.91 -16.90 -25.04
CA ASP A 106 -12.44 -16.97 -23.65
C ASP A 106 -10.98 -17.41 -23.53
N ARG A 107 -10.52 -18.30 -24.42
CA ARG A 107 -9.12 -18.71 -24.50
C ARG A 107 -8.18 -17.54 -24.74
N PHE A 108 -8.55 -16.62 -25.64
CA PHE A 108 -7.76 -15.41 -25.90
C PHE A 108 -7.76 -14.49 -24.69
N ILE A 109 -8.92 -14.28 -24.06
CA ILE A 109 -9.08 -13.45 -22.86
C ILE A 109 -8.19 -13.99 -21.73
N ALA A 110 -8.25 -15.29 -21.45
CA ALA A 110 -7.42 -15.95 -20.43
C ALA A 110 -5.92 -15.66 -20.65
N ILE A 111 -5.43 -15.90 -21.87
CA ILE A 111 -4.02 -15.73 -22.21
C ILE A 111 -3.60 -14.26 -22.12
N PHE A 112 -4.37 -13.38 -22.76
CA PHE A 112 -4.07 -11.97 -22.92
C PHE A 112 -4.18 -11.20 -21.60
N TYR A 113 -5.27 -11.41 -20.84
CA TYR A 113 -5.53 -10.68 -19.59
C TYR A 113 -4.58 -11.12 -18.49
N THR A 114 -4.14 -12.38 -18.50
CA THR A 114 -3.09 -12.85 -17.58
C THR A 114 -1.76 -12.15 -17.86
N GLY A 115 -1.31 -12.12 -19.13
CA GLY A 115 -0.06 -11.45 -19.49
C GLY A 115 -0.10 -9.93 -19.29
N LEU A 116 -1.17 -9.29 -19.77
CA LEU A 116 -1.38 -7.85 -19.64
C LEU A 116 -1.55 -7.43 -18.16
N GLY A 117 -2.37 -8.16 -17.40
CA GLY A 117 -2.62 -7.91 -15.98
C GLY A 117 -1.34 -8.00 -15.16
N ALA A 118 -0.48 -8.99 -15.44
CA ALA A 118 0.84 -9.10 -14.80
C ALA A 118 1.75 -7.90 -15.15
N ALA A 119 1.76 -7.43 -16.40
CA ALA A 119 2.58 -6.28 -16.81
C ALA A 119 2.12 -4.97 -16.15
N LEU A 120 0.80 -4.77 -16.06
CA LEU A 120 0.16 -3.66 -15.34
C LEU A 120 0.52 -3.69 -13.84
N PHE A 121 0.41 -4.86 -13.22
CA PHE A 121 0.71 -5.05 -11.81
C PHE A 121 2.19 -4.73 -11.52
N LEU A 122 3.10 -5.22 -12.38
CA LEU A 122 4.53 -4.90 -12.27
C LEU A 122 4.80 -3.40 -12.43
N ALA A 123 4.09 -2.71 -13.32
CA ALA A 123 4.21 -1.25 -13.46
C ALA A 123 3.82 -0.54 -12.15
N GLY A 124 2.74 -1.00 -11.50
CA GLY A 124 2.31 -0.55 -10.18
C GLY A 124 3.37 -0.75 -9.10
N ILE A 125 4.04 -1.91 -9.09
CA ILE A 125 5.17 -2.20 -8.20
C ILE A 125 6.34 -1.23 -8.46
N ILE A 126 6.74 -1.03 -9.72
CA ILE A 126 7.87 -0.13 -10.05
C ILE A 126 7.58 1.31 -9.63
N PHE A 127 6.36 1.81 -9.86
CA PHE A 127 5.98 3.14 -9.35
C PHE A 127 6.07 3.20 -7.81
N GLY A 128 5.63 2.16 -7.11
CA GLY A 128 5.74 2.04 -5.66
C GLY A 128 7.20 2.02 -5.16
N LEU A 129 8.08 1.29 -5.85
CA LEU A 129 9.51 1.25 -5.53
C LEU A 129 10.18 2.61 -5.75
N ASN A 130 9.82 3.32 -6.83
CA ASN A 130 10.31 4.67 -7.09
C ASN A 130 9.77 5.68 -6.07
N TYR A 131 8.51 5.54 -5.67
CA TYR A 131 7.93 6.31 -4.56
C TYR A 131 8.74 6.10 -3.28
N TYR A 132 8.96 4.83 -2.89
CA TYR A 132 9.73 4.47 -1.71
C TYR A 132 11.14 5.08 -1.74
N LYS A 133 11.84 4.98 -2.89
CA LYS A 133 13.17 5.57 -3.07
C LYS A 133 13.16 7.10 -2.93
N SER A 134 12.12 7.75 -3.43
CA SER A 134 11.94 9.20 -3.32
C SER A 134 11.66 9.61 -1.88
N LEU A 135 10.72 8.92 -1.22
CA LEU A 135 10.33 9.15 0.16
C LEU A 135 11.53 8.99 1.12
N ASN A 136 12.32 7.93 0.94
CA ASN A 136 13.49 7.65 1.76
C ASN A 136 14.60 8.73 1.66
N LYS A 137 14.65 9.47 0.54
CA LYS A 137 15.58 10.61 0.40
C LYS A 137 15.08 11.87 1.10
N THR A 138 13.77 12.01 1.25
CA THR A 138 13.13 13.22 1.78
C THR A 138 12.82 13.17 3.28
N LEU A 139 12.68 11.96 3.84
CA LEU A 139 12.38 11.79 5.26
C LEU A 139 13.61 12.11 6.11
N ASP A 140 13.38 12.86 7.17
CA ASP A 140 14.35 13.07 8.24
C ASP A 140 14.22 11.94 9.27
N TYR A 141 15.36 11.33 9.61
CA TYR A 141 15.46 10.24 10.58
C TYR A 141 16.17 10.69 11.87
N SER A 142 16.35 12.00 12.06
CA SER A 142 16.93 12.58 13.27
C SER A 142 16.11 12.23 14.52
N PRO A 143 16.73 12.26 15.71
CA PRO A 143 16.01 12.10 16.98
C PRO A 143 14.79 13.02 17.11
N LYS A 144 14.92 14.27 16.63
CA LYS A 144 13.80 15.23 16.63
C LYS A 144 12.63 14.75 15.78
N SER A 145 12.90 14.21 14.60
CA SER A 145 11.87 13.65 13.71
C SER A 145 11.18 12.43 14.35
N LEU A 146 11.95 11.54 14.99
CA LEU A 146 11.39 10.37 15.71
C LEU A 146 10.50 10.80 16.89
N ILE A 147 10.88 11.84 17.63
CA ILE A 147 10.02 12.44 18.67
C ILE A 147 8.74 13.02 18.07
N ASN A 148 8.79 13.69 16.93
CA ASN A 148 7.57 14.19 16.27
C ASN A 148 6.62 13.05 15.89
N ILE A 149 7.16 11.91 15.43
CA ILE A 149 6.36 10.70 15.16
C ILE A 149 5.72 10.19 16.46
N ALA A 150 6.47 10.11 17.56
CA ALA A 150 5.94 9.71 18.86
C ALA A 150 4.80 10.63 19.34
N ILE A 151 4.96 11.95 19.18
CA ILE A 151 3.92 12.95 19.54
C ILE A 151 2.65 12.72 18.71
N ILE A 152 2.76 12.46 17.41
CA ILE A 152 1.61 12.17 16.56
C ILE A 152 0.89 10.91 17.05
N TYR A 153 1.63 9.83 17.32
CA TYR A 153 1.04 8.60 17.86
C TYR A 153 0.41 8.80 19.24
N PHE A 154 0.99 9.66 20.09
CA PHE A 154 0.41 9.99 21.38
C PHE A 154 -0.94 10.69 21.24
N ILE A 155 -1.04 11.69 20.35
CA ILE A 155 -2.31 12.37 20.07
C ILE A 155 -3.35 11.37 19.55
N LEU A 156 -2.96 10.50 18.62
CA LEU A 156 -3.85 9.45 18.11
C LEU A 156 -4.26 8.45 19.20
N ALA A 157 -3.35 8.10 20.12
CA ALA A 157 -3.66 7.22 21.24
C ALA A 157 -4.69 7.84 22.19
N MET A 158 -4.55 9.13 22.50
CA MET A 158 -5.52 9.86 23.32
C MET A 158 -6.88 9.93 22.62
N ALA A 159 -6.89 10.33 21.34
CA ALA A 159 -8.11 10.38 20.55
C ALA A 159 -8.80 9.01 20.46
N GLY A 160 -8.04 7.93 20.24
CA GLY A 160 -8.56 6.57 20.20
C GLY A 160 -9.13 6.09 21.54
N GLY A 161 -8.51 6.45 22.65
CA GLY A 161 -9.01 6.12 24.00
C GLY A 161 -10.31 6.85 24.34
N VAL A 162 -10.37 8.16 24.06
CA VAL A 162 -11.61 8.95 24.22
C VAL A 162 -12.71 8.43 23.30
N PHE A 163 -12.39 8.17 22.03
CA PHE A 163 -13.34 7.62 21.07
C PHE A 163 -13.92 6.30 21.56
N TYR A 164 -13.08 5.35 21.99
CA TYR A 164 -13.55 4.09 22.56
C TYR A 164 -14.57 4.31 23.69
N ARG A 165 -14.22 5.14 24.68
CA ARG A 165 -15.06 5.38 25.86
C ARG A 165 -16.40 6.03 25.52
N GLU A 166 -16.39 7.08 24.71
CA GLU A 166 -17.62 7.81 24.38
C GLU A 166 -18.49 7.01 23.40
N PHE A 167 -17.88 6.29 22.46
CA PHE A 167 -18.60 5.51 21.46
C PHE A 167 -19.31 4.30 22.09
N THR A 168 -18.66 3.55 22.98
CA THR A 168 -19.34 2.44 23.67
C THR A 168 -20.45 2.94 24.60
N LYS A 169 -20.25 4.07 25.28
CA LYS A 169 -21.27 4.72 26.10
C LYS A 169 -22.49 5.13 25.28
N PHE A 170 -22.28 5.74 24.11
CA PHE A 170 -23.36 6.18 23.21
C PHE A 170 -24.24 5.00 22.73
N TYR A 171 -23.63 3.85 22.47
CA TYR A 171 -24.34 2.62 22.05
C TYR A 171 -24.76 1.72 23.22
N ALA A 172 -24.56 2.15 24.48
CA ALA A 172 -24.78 1.32 25.67
C ALA A 172 -24.11 -0.07 25.61
N TYR A 173 -22.93 -0.13 24.96
CA TYR A 173 -22.20 -1.38 24.74
C TYR A 173 -21.23 -1.66 25.89
N SER A 174 -21.40 -2.81 26.56
CA SER A 174 -20.63 -3.17 27.77
C SER A 174 -19.66 -4.35 27.61
N MET A 175 -19.70 -5.05 26.46
CA MET A 175 -18.87 -6.23 26.22
C MET A 175 -17.45 -5.85 25.77
N PRO A 176 -16.45 -6.76 25.92
CA PRO A 176 -15.13 -6.56 25.37
C PRO A 176 -15.16 -6.33 23.85
N THR A 177 -14.42 -5.33 23.38
CA THR A 177 -14.35 -4.96 21.95
C THR A 177 -12.92 -4.68 21.52
N VAL A 178 -12.63 -4.96 20.25
CA VAL A 178 -11.34 -4.65 19.61
C VAL A 178 -11.01 -3.15 19.68
N LEU A 179 -12.02 -2.28 19.79
CA LEU A 179 -11.81 -0.84 19.93
C LEU A 179 -11.05 -0.48 21.21
N SER A 180 -11.20 -1.28 22.28
CA SER A 180 -10.53 -1.06 23.57
C SER A 180 -9.00 -1.18 23.48
N VAL A 181 -8.49 -1.96 22.52
CA VAL A 181 -7.04 -2.19 22.39
C VAL A 181 -6.36 -1.18 21.48
N ILE A 182 -7.08 -0.31 20.76
CA ILE A 182 -6.47 0.72 19.90
C ILE A 182 -5.57 1.67 20.69
N HIS A 183 -6.07 2.16 21.83
CA HIS A 183 -5.33 3.06 22.70
C HIS A 183 -3.98 2.49 23.16
N PRO A 184 -3.90 1.29 23.79
CA PRO A 184 -2.63 0.73 24.23
C PRO A 184 -1.70 0.37 23.06
N HIS A 185 -2.21 -0.05 21.90
CA HIS A 185 -1.35 -0.29 20.72
C HIS A 185 -0.70 1.00 20.24
N LEU A 186 -1.46 2.10 20.08
CA LEU A 186 -0.90 3.38 19.66
C LEU A 186 0.08 3.94 20.72
N LEU A 187 -0.20 3.76 22.01
CA LEU A 187 0.65 4.27 23.08
C LEU A 187 1.97 3.49 23.20
N ILE A 188 1.93 2.16 23.18
CA ILE A 188 3.14 1.32 23.32
C ILE A 188 3.90 1.24 22.00
N LEU A 189 3.23 0.83 20.92
CA LEU A 189 3.87 0.57 19.64
C LEU A 189 4.12 1.85 18.85
N GLY A 190 3.36 2.92 19.10
CA GLY A 190 3.55 4.22 18.45
C GLY A 190 4.36 5.20 19.28
N THR A 191 3.93 5.49 20.50
CA THR A 191 4.59 6.53 21.32
C THR A 191 5.86 6.03 21.97
N LEU A 192 5.76 4.99 22.82
CA LEU A 192 6.88 4.51 23.64
C LEU A 192 8.04 4.02 22.76
N LEU A 193 7.73 3.22 21.72
CA LEU A 193 8.74 2.74 20.79
C LEU A 193 9.54 3.88 20.16
N PHE A 194 8.87 4.90 19.62
CA PHE A 194 9.57 5.99 18.93
C PHE A 194 10.33 6.93 19.89
N ILE A 195 9.90 7.06 21.14
CA ILE A 195 10.71 7.72 22.19
C ILE A 195 12.01 6.95 22.42
N ILE A 196 11.93 5.64 22.60
CA ILE A 196 13.11 4.78 22.79
C ILE A 196 14.04 4.89 21.59
N LEU A 197 13.50 4.82 20.37
CA LEU A 197 14.29 4.95 19.14
C LEU A 197 14.92 6.33 18.99
N ALA A 198 14.26 7.40 19.42
CA ALA A 198 14.84 8.73 19.43
C ALA A 198 16.03 8.84 20.38
N VAL A 199 15.95 8.21 21.56
CA VAL A 199 17.07 8.12 22.51
C VAL A 199 18.22 7.32 21.90
N ILE A 200 17.94 6.15 21.31
CA ILE A 200 18.94 5.32 20.63
C ILE A 200 19.62 6.10 19.50
N ALA A 201 18.86 6.80 18.66
CA ALA A 201 19.41 7.64 17.57
C ALA A 201 20.19 8.85 18.07
N LYS A 202 20.03 9.26 19.34
CA LYS A 202 20.82 10.33 19.94
C LYS A 202 22.19 9.82 20.43
N VAL A 203 22.28 8.56 20.84
CA VAL A 203 23.50 7.94 21.39
C VAL A 203 24.24 7.04 20.39
N THR A 204 23.62 6.74 19.24
CA THR A 204 24.18 5.91 18.16
C THR A 204 24.06 6.62 16.82
N ASN A 205 24.56 6.00 15.74
CA ASN A 205 24.44 6.49 14.37
C ASN A 205 23.36 5.74 13.57
N ILE A 206 22.38 5.13 14.25
CA ILE A 206 21.35 4.30 13.63
C ILE A 206 20.57 5.03 12.52
N GLN A 207 20.46 6.37 12.56
CA GLN A 207 19.86 7.16 11.48
C GLN A 207 20.56 6.99 10.12
N ASN A 208 21.81 6.55 10.08
CA ASN A 208 22.55 6.28 8.84
C ASN A 208 22.29 4.87 8.30
N ASN A 209 21.79 3.96 9.14
CA ASN A 209 21.53 2.58 8.79
C ASN A 209 20.36 2.46 7.79
N ARG A 210 20.63 1.85 6.62
CA ARG A 210 19.62 1.67 5.56
C ARG A 210 18.44 0.81 6.01
N LEU A 211 18.66 -0.15 6.90
CA LEU A 211 17.59 -0.98 7.46
C LEU A 211 16.71 -0.19 8.43
N PHE A 212 17.29 0.68 9.24
CA PHE A 212 16.53 1.55 10.13
C PHE A 212 15.60 2.49 9.34
N LYS A 213 16.11 3.10 8.26
CA LYS A 213 15.29 3.94 7.37
C LYS A 213 14.12 3.14 6.74
N LYS A 214 14.38 1.90 6.31
CA LYS A 214 13.34 0.97 5.82
C LYS A 214 12.29 0.70 6.90
N PHE A 215 12.74 0.40 8.12
CA PHE A 215 11.86 0.17 9.26
C PHE A 215 10.93 1.36 9.48
N VAL A 216 11.46 2.59 9.59
CA VAL A 216 10.64 3.77 9.88
C VAL A 216 9.52 3.95 8.84
N ILE A 217 9.80 3.72 7.56
CA ILE A 217 8.79 3.82 6.50
C ILE A 217 7.76 2.69 6.62
N ILE A 218 8.20 1.43 6.68
CA ILE A 218 7.30 0.26 6.68
C ILE A 218 6.45 0.25 7.95
N TYR A 219 7.03 0.62 9.09
CA TYR A 219 6.35 0.65 10.39
C TYR A 219 5.27 1.73 10.45
N ASN A 220 5.58 2.94 9.96
CA ASN A 220 4.60 4.04 9.90
C ASN A 220 3.51 3.83 8.84
N PHE A 221 3.63 2.82 7.99
CA PHE A 221 2.51 2.31 7.19
C PHE A 221 1.75 1.20 7.93
N SER A 222 2.48 0.24 8.52
CA SER A 222 1.93 -0.97 9.12
C SER A 222 1.10 -0.71 10.37
N LEU A 223 1.57 0.16 11.28
CA LEU A 223 0.85 0.48 12.52
C LEU A 223 -0.49 1.17 12.22
N PRO A 224 -0.56 2.26 11.42
CA PRO A 224 -1.85 2.85 11.06
C PRO A 224 -2.76 1.90 10.30
N PHE A 225 -2.22 1.03 9.42
CA PHE A 225 -3.02 0.03 8.73
C PHE A 225 -3.67 -0.97 9.70
N MET A 226 -2.91 -1.49 10.66
CA MET A 226 -3.44 -2.35 11.72
C MET A 226 -4.53 -1.63 12.54
N ILE A 227 -4.27 -0.40 12.98
CA ILE A 227 -5.25 0.40 13.74
C ILE A 227 -6.52 0.65 12.93
N LEU A 228 -6.43 0.89 11.63
CA LEU A 228 -7.59 1.07 10.76
C LEU A 228 -8.45 -0.20 10.69
N THR A 229 -7.82 -1.37 10.56
CA THR A 229 -8.58 -2.65 10.55
C THR A 229 -9.28 -2.91 11.89
N MET A 230 -8.60 -2.60 13.01
CA MET A 230 -9.18 -2.68 14.36
C MET A 230 -10.33 -1.68 14.55
N LEU A 231 -10.19 -0.46 14.03
CA LEU A 231 -11.20 0.59 14.12
C LEU A 231 -12.47 0.19 13.37
N ILE A 232 -12.33 -0.24 12.11
CA ILE A 232 -13.47 -0.68 11.29
C ILE A 232 -14.16 -1.86 11.97
N ARG A 233 -13.42 -2.88 12.38
CA ARG A 233 -14.02 -4.07 13.01
C ARG A 233 -14.67 -3.77 14.35
N GLY A 234 -14.05 -2.92 15.16
CA GLY A 234 -14.58 -2.47 16.46
C GLY A 234 -15.87 -1.65 16.31
N ILE A 235 -15.93 -0.75 15.32
CA ILE A 235 -17.16 0.01 15.03
C ILE A 235 -18.28 -0.94 14.62
N LEU A 236 -18.05 -1.82 13.64
CA LEU A 236 -19.06 -2.77 13.16
C LEU A 236 -19.56 -3.72 14.27
N GLN A 237 -18.67 -4.10 15.19
CA GLN A 237 -19.01 -4.90 16.37
C GLN A 237 -19.97 -4.16 17.31
N ILE A 238 -19.70 -2.88 17.60
CA ILE A 238 -20.47 -2.08 18.57
C ILE A 238 -21.82 -1.65 17.98
N THR A 239 -21.86 -1.31 16.68
CA THR A 239 -23.10 -0.92 15.99
C THR A 239 -24.01 -2.09 15.65
N ASN A 240 -23.55 -3.33 15.90
CA ASN A 240 -24.24 -4.57 15.55
C ASN A 240 -24.68 -4.61 14.07
N THR A 241 -23.87 -4.02 13.18
CA THR A 241 -24.16 -4.01 11.74
C THR A 241 -24.01 -5.42 11.18
N ALA A 242 -25.04 -5.91 10.49
CA ALA A 242 -24.96 -7.18 9.78
C ALA A 242 -23.88 -7.12 8.68
N ILE A 243 -22.86 -7.97 8.80
CA ILE A 243 -21.77 -8.09 7.82
C ILE A 243 -21.99 -9.38 7.04
N ASN A 244 -21.89 -9.34 5.71
CA ASN A 244 -21.90 -10.56 4.91
C ASN A 244 -20.56 -11.32 5.03
N SER A 245 -20.57 -12.61 4.66
CA SER A 245 -19.38 -13.46 4.79
C SER A 245 -18.18 -12.98 3.97
N LEU A 246 -18.40 -12.18 2.92
CA LEU A 246 -17.36 -11.64 2.08
C LEU A 246 -16.62 -10.49 2.77
N ILE A 247 -17.34 -9.51 3.33
CA ILE A 247 -16.73 -8.38 4.05
C ILE A 247 -16.02 -8.88 5.30
N ASP A 248 -16.57 -9.88 6.00
CA ASP A 248 -15.92 -10.45 7.18
C ASP A 248 -14.57 -11.12 6.84
N LYS A 249 -14.55 -11.94 5.78
CA LYS A 249 -13.31 -12.54 5.25
C LYS A 249 -12.30 -11.47 4.80
N MET A 250 -12.76 -10.40 4.16
CA MET A 250 -11.88 -9.30 3.75
C MET A 250 -11.26 -8.58 4.96
N LEU A 251 -12.05 -8.26 5.98
CA LEU A 251 -11.56 -7.61 7.20
C LEU A 251 -10.56 -8.50 7.94
N SER A 252 -10.86 -9.81 8.06
CA SER A 252 -9.93 -10.77 8.64
C SER A 252 -8.63 -10.87 7.83
N GLY A 253 -8.73 -10.93 6.51
CA GLY A 253 -7.57 -10.93 5.61
C GLY A 253 -6.71 -9.68 5.74
N PHE A 254 -7.31 -8.49 5.82
CA PHE A 254 -6.57 -7.24 6.03
C PHE A 254 -5.93 -7.16 7.42
N ALA A 255 -6.60 -7.63 8.46
CA ALA A 255 -6.01 -7.74 9.79
C ALA A 255 -4.78 -8.65 9.76
N GLY A 256 -4.88 -9.84 9.16
CA GLY A 256 -3.76 -10.77 8.98
C GLY A 256 -2.59 -10.15 8.20
N LEU A 257 -2.90 -9.45 7.10
CA LEU A 257 -1.89 -8.73 6.31
C LEU A 257 -1.17 -7.65 7.13
N SER A 258 -1.91 -6.90 7.95
CA SER A 258 -1.34 -5.86 8.82
C SER A 258 -0.36 -6.43 9.86
N HIS A 259 -0.65 -7.61 10.39
CA HIS A 259 0.25 -8.32 11.31
C HIS A 259 1.51 -8.80 10.61
N ILE A 260 1.40 -9.33 9.39
CA ILE A 260 2.57 -9.75 8.60
C ILE A 260 3.47 -8.54 8.30
N THR A 261 2.90 -7.41 7.88
CA THR A 261 3.69 -6.20 7.61
C THR A 261 4.33 -5.64 8.89
N MET A 262 3.63 -5.72 10.02
CA MET A 262 4.17 -5.36 11.34
C MET A 262 5.35 -6.26 11.74
N MET A 263 5.21 -7.58 11.59
CA MET A 263 6.27 -8.56 11.88
C MET A 263 7.52 -8.26 11.04
N ILE A 264 7.35 -8.01 9.74
CA ILE A 264 8.46 -7.66 8.84
C ILE A 264 9.13 -6.37 9.31
N ALA A 265 8.35 -5.34 9.67
CA ALA A 265 8.91 -4.08 10.16
C ALA A 265 9.74 -4.29 11.44
N LEU A 266 9.18 -4.97 12.44
CA LEU A 266 9.87 -5.25 13.70
C LEU A 266 11.12 -6.12 13.51
N LEU A 267 11.07 -7.11 12.61
CA LEU A 267 12.25 -7.92 12.29
C LEU A 267 13.37 -7.05 11.67
N ILE A 268 13.03 -6.14 10.76
CA ILE A 268 13.99 -5.18 10.18
C ILE A 268 14.57 -4.29 11.28
N LEU A 269 13.75 -3.82 12.23
CA LEU A 269 14.23 -3.04 13.38
C LEU A 269 15.24 -3.83 14.20
N LEU A 270 14.91 -5.05 14.62
CA LEU A 270 15.80 -5.90 15.42
C LEU A 270 17.13 -6.15 14.71
N ILE A 271 17.10 -6.43 13.40
CA ILE A 271 18.33 -6.61 12.61
C ILE A 271 19.13 -5.31 12.52
N SER A 272 18.46 -4.16 12.38
CA SER A 272 19.13 -2.85 12.33
C SER A 272 19.80 -2.49 13.65
N LEU A 273 19.13 -2.76 14.78
CA LEU A 273 19.68 -2.56 16.12
C LEU A 273 20.85 -3.50 16.36
N LYS A 274 20.72 -4.79 16.03
CA LYS A 274 21.80 -5.77 16.18
C LYS A 274 23.08 -5.30 15.49
N LYS A 275 22.99 -4.77 14.27
CA LYS A 275 24.15 -4.25 13.53
C LYS A 275 24.81 -3.08 14.26
N GLU A 276 24.02 -2.14 14.76
CA GLU A 276 24.55 -0.96 15.47
C GLU A 276 25.28 -1.31 16.79
N PHE A 277 24.98 -2.46 17.40
CA PHE A 277 25.62 -2.93 18.64
C PHE A 277 26.70 -4.00 18.41
N THR A 278 26.95 -4.40 17.16
CA THR A 278 28.02 -5.38 16.83
C THR A 278 29.21 -4.75 16.12
N ASP A 279 29.07 -3.51 15.67
CA ASP A 279 30.14 -2.66 15.14
C ASP A 279 30.59 -1.65 16.23
#